data_AF-A0A7V1EAH9-F1
#
_entry.id   AF-A0A7V1EAH9-F1
#
_cell.length_a   1.000
_cell.length_b   1.000
_cell.length_c   1.000
_cell.angle_alpha   90.00
_cell.angle_beta   90.00
_cell.angle_gamma   90.00
#
_symmetry.space_group_name_H-M   'P 1'
#
loop_
_entity.id
_entity.type
_entity.pdbx_description
1 polymer ?
#
loop_
_entity_poly.entity_id
_entity_poly.type
_entity_poly.pdbx_seq_one_letter_code
_entity_poly.pdbx_strand_id
1 'polypeptide(L)' 'MNIIIVLVNGEPQEVSTGKSENLDMQYEMTTETFLAIVSKELPGMKAYNQKKVKAKGSMPDLMELQKLEKV' A
#
# COMPACT_ATOMS: atom_id res chain seq x y z
N MET A 1 5.64 -13.95 -1.00
CA MET A 1 6.84 -13.12 -0.96
C MET A 1 6.42 -11.75 -0.48
N ASN A 2 7.07 -11.21 0.55
CA ASN A 2 6.74 -9.89 1.09
C ASN A 2 7.67 -8.87 0.44
N ILE A 3 7.09 -7.83 -0.15
CA ILE A 3 7.81 -6.72 -0.76
C ILE A 3 7.87 -5.58 0.26
N ILE A 4 9.06 -5.03 0.47
CA ILE A 4 9.27 -3.88 1.34
C ILE A 4 9.68 -2.70 0.47
N ILE A 5 8.91 -1.62 0.59
CA ILE A 5 9.19 -0.32 -0.04
C ILE A 5 9.39 0.67 1.11
N VAL A 6 10.55 1.33 1.13
CA VAL A 6 10.86 2.36 2.11
C VAL A 6 10.94 3.69 1.38
N LEU A 7 10.27 4.71 1.92
CA LEU A 7 10.44 6.09 1.46
C LEU A 7 11.21 6.86 2.53
N VAL A 8 12.29 7.53 2.13
CA VAL A 8 13.05 8.43 3.00
C VAL A 8 12.93 9.83 2.42
N ASN A 9 12.36 10.77 3.17
CA ASN A 9 12.07 12.13 2.69
C ASN A 9 11.26 12.18 1.39
N GLY A 10 10.35 11.21 1.19
CA GLY A 10 9.52 11.11 -0.01
C GLY A 10 10.19 10.42 -1.21
N GLU A 11 11.46 10.03 -1.11
CA GLU A 11 12.16 9.31 -2.17
C GLU A 11 12.16 7.80 -1.91
N PRO A 12 11.71 6.98 -2.89
CA PRO A 12 11.71 5.52 -2.75
C PRO A 12 13.15 4.98 -2.76
N GLN A 13 13.44 4.10 -1.81
CA GLN A 13 14.67 3.33 -1.77
C GLN A 13 14.57 2.07 -2.63
N GLU A 14 15.67 1.32 -2.75
CA GLU A 14 15.66 0.02 -3.45
C GLU A 14 14.63 -0.94 -2.85
N VAL A 15 13.87 -1.58 -3.74
CA VAL A 15 12.87 -2.57 -3.35
C VAL A 15 13.57 -3.80 -2.81
N SER A 16 13.16 -4.24 -1.62
CA SER A 16 13.70 -5.43 -0.98
C SER A 16 12.60 -6.45 -0.66
N THR A 17 13.02 -7.67 -0.31
CA THR A 17 12.10 -8.72 0.13
C THR A 17 12.44 -9.18 1.53
N GLY A 18 11.43 -9.50 2.34
CA GLY A 18 11.65 -9.96 3.70
C GLY A 18 10.55 -9.56 4.69
N LYS A 19 10.88 -9.54 5.97
CA LYS A 19 10.02 -9.02 7.03
C LYS A 19 10.69 -7.79 7.64
N SER A 20 9.90 -6.76 7.93
CA SER A 20 10.31 -5.59 8.70
C SER A 20 9.40 -5.47 9.90
N GLU A 21 9.97 -5.20 11.07
CA GLU A 21 9.22 -5.08 12.33
C GLU A 21 8.69 -3.66 12.58
N ASN A 22 9.35 -2.65 11.99
CA ASN A 22 9.05 -1.23 12.19
C ASN A 22 8.53 -0.59 10.90
N LEU A 23 7.45 -1.14 10.35
CA LEU A 23 6.78 -0.54 9.19
C LEU A 23 5.76 0.50 9.67
N ASP A 24 5.89 1.74 9.17
CA ASP A 24 4.87 2.77 9.38
C ASP A 24 3.51 2.33 8.78
N MET A 25 3.58 1.63 7.65
CA MET A 25 2.43 1.07 6.97
C MET A 25 2.72 -0.31 6.38
N GLN A 26 1.74 -1.20 6.48
CA GLN A 26 1.77 -2.53 5.88
C GLN A 26 0.47 -2.78 5.12
N TYR A 27 0.60 -3.18 3.87
CA TYR A 27 -0.50 -3.66 3.04
C TYR A 27 -0.39 -5.16 2.82
N GLU A 28 -1.51 -5.86 2.99
CA GLU A 28 -1.65 -7.27 2.70
C GLU A 28 -2.78 -7.46 1.68
N MET A 29 -2.42 -7.98 0.50
CA MET A 29 -3.32 -8.21 -0.63
C MET A 29 -2.76 -9.29 -1.56
N THR A 30 -3.57 -9.76 -2.51
CA THR A 30 -3.10 -10.68 -3.56
C THR A 30 -2.34 -9.93 -4.65
N THR A 31 -1.47 -10.62 -5.40
CA THR A 31 -0.77 -10.05 -6.56
C THR A 31 -1.76 -9.50 -7.60
N GLU A 32 -2.87 -10.20 -7.84
CA GLU A 32 -3.93 -9.75 -8.74
C GLU A 32 -4.55 -8.42 -8.27
N THR A 33 -4.86 -8.30 -6.97
CA THR A 33 -5.39 -7.06 -6.41
C THR A 33 -4.39 -5.92 -6.52
N PHE A 34 -3.11 -6.19 -6.25
CA PHE A 34 -2.03 -5.21 -6.42
C PHE A 34 -1.94 -4.72 -7.86
N LEU A 35 -1.89 -5.63 -8.83
CA LEU A 35 -1.82 -5.31 -10.26
C LEU A 35 -3.01 -4.45 -10.71
N ALA A 36 -4.23 -4.79 -10.28
CA ALA A 36 -5.44 -4.02 -10.59
C ALA A 36 -5.43 -2.61 -9.97
N ILE A 37 -4.83 -2.44 -8.79
CA ILE A 37 -4.69 -1.12 -8.16
C ILE A 37 -3.66 -0.26 -8.91
N VAL A 38 -2.47 -0.80 -9.18
CA VAL A 38 -1.41 -0.04 -9.87
C VAL A 38 -1.75 0.26 -11.33
N SER A 39 -2.56 -0.57 -11.98
CA SER A 39 -3.11 -0.31 -13.32
C SER A 39 -4.28 0.67 -13.34
N LYS A 40 -4.72 1.17 -12.18
CA LYS A 40 -5.92 2.03 -12.00
C LYS A 40 -7.25 1.37 -12.38
N GLU A 41 -7.31 0.04 -12.53
CA GLU A 41 -8.54 -0.71 -12.81
C GLU A 41 -9.42 -0.90 -11.56
N LEU A 42 -8.79 -0.93 -10.38
CA LEU A 42 -9.46 -1.04 -9.09
C LEU A 42 -8.96 0.07 -8.15
N PRO A 43 -9.82 1.05 -7.78
CA PRO A 43 -9.45 2.05 -6.78
C PRO A 43 -9.09 1.37 -5.45
N GLY A 44 -7.98 1.75 -4.81
CA GLY A 44 -7.48 1.13 -3.59
C GLY A 44 -8.45 1.28 -2.41
N MET A 45 -9.14 2.41 -2.27
CA MET A 45 -10.20 2.54 -1.27
C MET A 45 -11.38 1.60 -1.51
N LYS A 46 -11.73 1.33 -2.77
CA LYS A 46 -12.74 0.33 -3.11
C LYS A 46 -12.24 -1.07 -2.75
N ALA A 47 -10.97 -1.39 -3.01
CA ALA A 47 -10.35 -2.65 -2.63
C ALA A 47 -10.31 -2.86 -1.10
N TYR A 48 -10.02 -1.81 -0.34
CA TYR A 48 -10.05 -1.81 1.13
C TYR A 48 -11.47 -2.06 1.66
N ASN A 49 -12.47 -1.32 1.18
CA ASN A 49 -13.87 -1.52 1.57
C ASN A 49 -14.40 -2.92 1.22
N GLN A 50 -13.92 -3.50 0.12
CA GLN A 50 -14.21 -4.88 -0.28
C GLN A 50 -13.40 -5.95 0.50
N LYS A 51 -12.56 -5.54 1.45
CA LYS A 51 -11.65 -6.41 2.23
C LYS A 51 -10.62 -7.17 1.38
N LYS A 52 -10.36 -6.72 0.15
CA LYS A 52 -9.31 -7.26 -0.73
C LYS A 52 -7.92 -6.76 -0.33
N VAL A 53 -7.88 -5.61 0.34
CA VAL A 53 -6.68 -5.03 0.93
C VAL A 53 -6.90 -4.93 2.44
N LYS A 54 -5.97 -5.51 3.21
CA LYS A 54 -5.83 -5.18 4.63
C LYS A 54 -4.70 -4.18 4.76
N ALA A 55 -4.97 -3.06 5.43
CA ALA A 55 -3.98 -2.05 5.72
C ALA A 55 -3.76 -1.99 7.24
N LYS A 56 -2.49 -1.96 7.66
CA LYS A 56 -2.08 -1.69 9.03
C LYS A 56 -1.21 -0.44 9.00
N GLY A 57 -1.51 0.52 9.86
CA GLY A 57 -0.87 1.83 9.89
C GLY A 57 -1.77 2.79 10.67
N SER A 58 -1.34 4.05 10.82
CA SER A 58 -2.18 5.05 11.46
C SER A 58 -3.33 5.47 10.53
N MET A 59 -4.52 5.72 11.08
CA MET A 59 -5.67 6.19 10.30
C MET A 59 -5.38 7.50 9.54
N PRO A 60 -4.67 8.49 10.12
CA PRO A 60 -4.21 9.67 9.36
C PRO A 60 -3.42 9.32 8.11
N ASP A 61 -2.45 8.41 8.18
CA ASP A 61 -1.62 8.04 7.04
C ASP A 61 -2.43 7.35 5.93
N LEU A 62 -3.40 6.51 6.32
CA LEU A 62 -4.33 5.89 5.38
C LEU A 62 -5.22 6.93 4.67
N MET A 63 -5.64 7.99 5.38
CA MET A 63 -6.42 9.08 4.79
C MET A 63 -5.59 9.95 3.85
N GLU A 64 -4.30 10.19 4.14
CA GLU A 64 -3.40 10.90 3.22
C GLU A 64 -3.22 10.13 1.90
N LEU A 65 -3.05 8.81 1.97
CA LEU A 65 -2.93 7.96 0.78
C LEU A 65 -4.21 7.96 -0.08
N GLN A 66 -5.40 8.06 0.53
CA GLN A 66 -6.64 8.23 -0.22
C GLN A 66 -6.63 9.49 -1.10
N LYS A 67 -5.96 10.57 -0.68
CA LYS A 67 -5.91 11.80 -1.47
C LYS A 67 -5.09 11.62 -2.75
N LEU A 68 -4.10 10.73 -2.73
CA LEU A 68 -3.26 10.43 -3.89
C LEU A 68 -4.01 9.63 -4.98
N GLU A 69 -5.12 8.97 -4.66
CA GLU A 69 -5.97 8.30 -5.67
C GLU A 69 -6.77 9.28 -6.54
N LYS A 70 -6.93 10.53 -6.13
CA LYS A 70 -7.70 11.54 -6.89
C LYS A 70 -6.92 12.18 -8.05
N VAL A 71 -5.66 11.78 -8.26
CA VAL A 71 -4.73 12.36 -9.26
C VAL A 71 -4.51 11.42 -10.45
#